data_AF-A0A261A4D1-F1
#
_entry.id   AF-A0A261A4D1-F1
#
_cell.length_a   1.000
_cell.length_b   1.000
_cell.length_c   1.000
_cell.angle_alpha   90.00
_cell.angle_beta   90.00
_cell.angle_gamma   90.00
#
_symmetry.space_group_name_H-M   'P 1'
#
loop_
_entity.id
_entity.type
_entity.pdbx_description
1 polymer ?
#
loop_
_entity_poly.entity_id
_entity_poly.type
_entity_poly.pdbx_seq_one_letter_code
_entity_poly.pdbx_strand_id
1 'polypeptide(L)'
;MDIKSILFYAAEGSASDFEAQVKQLEKRRLKNVMHSNLNESSEKIDEFWDTKDEKGRNVLFHAAITDNLKNFLFVMKKRQIQKETLHFITDYNKATVLHWATQYNCIKIVRELIQMFEKSENSAEREFLYNLILAKDCESVTPLHIAATKLDTKILRMFIESLRYYPAASKLYLTVQDKRLRTPIHYAACKVNLEAIRILLVGVNLPQALPVIRLLQKKKTVSMTRQNRDGMTALHIAVAARNLDAVQLLIELECSVDLVDNEQRTPLHYAAEHGYPEIVRFLLSQGARNSTRDNIGATPAHYAAQFSVECLKIIFEESKITEVNDNENRSCLMWAVCSGNIDVINYLIQREDTPKRAARDKHGYTALHLAAMVGNEKIGRTPIFWACMGGQSHTLHCMIKDLSFEWRTSGPNSRPACLVGKFDCVLSLLKGGSGINAFGRLGRTPLDCALLPTQGPPNKIIIDHLKSESALTYYELKNAAAILFQRCWRRRKLIRAIRH
;
A
#
# COMPACT_ATOMS: atom_id res chain seq x y z
N MET A 1 -36.53 24.71 0.27
CA MET A 1 -35.07 24.45 0.24
C MET A 1 -34.42 25.34 1.28
N ASP A 2 -33.50 24.78 2.06
CA ASP A 2 -32.65 25.55 2.97
C ASP A 2 -31.86 26.60 2.16
N ILE A 3 -31.82 27.85 2.66
CA ILE A 3 -31.15 29.00 2.01
C ILE A 3 -29.68 28.68 1.73
N LYS A 4 -29.05 27.91 2.62
CA LYS A 4 -27.69 27.40 2.47
C LYS A 4 -27.52 26.54 1.21
N SER A 5 -28.48 25.64 0.97
CA SER A 5 -28.46 24.75 -0.21
C SER A 5 -28.65 25.55 -1.51
N ILE A 6 -29.51 26.56 -1.48
CA ILE A 6 -29.74 27.44 -2.64
C ILE A 6 -28.46 28.24 -2.95
N LEU A 7 -27.81 28.78 -1.93
CA LEU A 7 -26.58 29.58 -2.11
C LEU A 7 -25.43 28.76 -2.68
N PHE A 8 -25.23 27.54 -2.20
CA PHE A 8 -24.19 26.65 -2.72
C PHE A 8 -24.50 26.23 -4.17
N TYR A 9 -25.75 25.84 -4.45
CA TYR A 9 -26.18 25.51 -5.80
C TYR A 9 -26.03 26.70 -6.77
N ALA A 10 -26.36 27.90 -6.30
CA ALA A 10 -26.20 29.13 -7.07
C ALA A 10 -24.71 29.40 -7.39
N ALA A 11 -23.81 29.17 -6.43
CA ALA A 11 -22.37 29.37 -6.62
C ALA A 11 -21.79 28.40 -7.65
N GLU A 12 -22.36 27.19 -7.74
CA GLU A 12 -22.03 26.16 -8.72
C GLU A 12 -22.64 26.44 -10.11
N GLY A 13 -23.69 27.27 -10.18
CA GLY A 13 -24.44 27.60 -11.39
C GLY A 13 -23.83 28.72 -12.25
N SER A 14 -24.64 29.27 -13.17
CA SER A 14 -24.21 30.34 -14.08
C SER A 14 -23.98 31.68 -13.36
N ALA A 15 -23.08 32.52 -13.88
CA ALA A 15 -22.72 33.78 -13.19
C ALA A 15 -23.83 34.83 -13.18
N SER A 16 -24.63 34.91 -14.24
CA SER A 16 -25.78 35.83 -14.30
C SER A 16 -26.86 35.42 -13.29
N ASP A 17 -27.10 34.12 -13.15
CA ASP A 17 -28.10 33.60 -12.22
C ASP A 17 -27.60 33.72 -10.78
N PHE A 18 -26.31 33.50 -10.53
CA PHE A 18 -25.71 33.63 -9.21
C PHE A 18 -25.87 35.04 -8.64
N GLU A 19 -25.51 36.08 -9.40
CA GLU A 19 -25.62 37.46 -8.92
C GLU A 19 -27.07 37.86 -8.65
N ALA A 20 -28.00 37.46 -9.52
CA ALA A 20 -29.42 37.71 -9.35
C ALA A 20 -30.00 36.98 -8.12
N GLN A 21 -29.64 35.72 -7.93
CA GLN A 21 -30.08 34.90 -6.80
C GLN A 21 -29.52 35.41 -5.48
N VAL A 22 -28.23 35.79 -5.43
CA VAL A 22 -27.61 36.40 -4.25
C VAL A 22 -28.33 37.71 -3.88
N LYS A 23 -28.55 38.62 -4.84
CA LYS A 23 -29.30 39.86 -4.59
C LYS A 23 -30.72 39.61 -4.07
N GLN A 24 -31.39 38.58 -4.59
CA GLN A 24 -32.73 38.20 -4.14
C GLN A 24 -32.72 37.63 -2.71
N LEU A 25 -31.72 36.80 -2.38
CA LEU A 25 -31.53 36.24 -1.04
C LEU A 25 -31.17 37.32 -0.01
N GLU A 26 -30.28 38.25 -0.35
CA GLU A 26 -29.96 39.43 0.46
C GLU A 26 -31.20 40.29 0.72
N LYS A 27 -32.00 40.58 -0.33
CA LYS A 27 -33.25 41.35 -0.19
C LYS A 27 -34.28 40.63 0.69
N ARG A 28 -34.38 39.30 0.61
CA ARG A 28 -35.24 38.49 1.49
C ARG A 28 -34.76 38.55 2.95
N ARG A 29 -33.45 38.46 3.19
CA ARG A 29 -32.88 38.61 4.55
C ARG A 29 -33.07 40.01 5.11
N LEU A 30 -32.80 41.06 4.34
CA LEU A 30 -33.04 42.45 4.75
C LEU A 30 -34.50 42.67 5.17
N LYS A 31 -35.47 42.12 4.42
CA LYS A 31 -36.88 42.18 4.81
C LYS A 31 -37.17 41.46 6.14
N ASN A 32 -36.58 40.28 6.34
CA ASN A 32 -36.77 39.52 7.59
C ASN A 32 -36.11 40.20 8.79
N VAL A 33 -34.93 40.80 8.62
CA VAL A 33 -34.24 41.57 9.67
C VAL A 33 -35.03 42.82 10.05
N MET A 34 -35.56 43.55 9.05
CA MET A 34 -36.41 44.73 9.25
C MET A 34 -37.73 44.39 9.97
N HIS A 35 -38.27 43.17 9.81
CA HIS A 35 -39.44 42.71 10.56
C HIS A 35 -39.11 42.27 12.01
N SER A 36 -37.83 42.11 12.36
CA SER A 36 -37.40 41.55 13.66
C SER A 36 -36.88 42.58 14.68
N ASN A 37 -36.94 43.89 14.40
CA ASN A 37 -36.58 44.98 15.33
C ASN A 37 -35.25 44.78 16.12
N LEU A 38 -34.18 44.34 15.45
CA LEU A 38 -32.85 44.21 16.06
C LEU A 38 -31.83 45.03 15.26
N ASN A 39 -31.14 45.94 15.95
CA ASN A 39 -30.04 46.78 15.46
C ASN A 39 -28.75 45.98 15.17
N GLU A 40 -28.84 44.93 14.34
CA GLU A 40 -27.72 44.04 13.96
C GLU A 40 -27.75 43.76 12.45
N SER A 41 -27.75 44.83 11.64
CA SER A 41 -28.01 44.72 10.19
C SER A 41 -26.79 44.28 9.36
N SER A 42 -25.55 44.51 9.83
CA SER A 42 -24.32 44.11 9.12
C SER A 42 -23.83 42.71 9.52
N GLU A 43 -23.78 42.38 10.81
CA GLU A 43 -23.24 41.11 11.30
C GLU A 43 -24.02 39.87 10.81
N LYS A 44 -25.35 39.98 10.68
CA LYS A 44 -26.21 38.89 10.16
C LYS A 44 -26.08 38.67 8.65
N ILE A 45 -25.53 39.62 7.89
CA ILE A 45 -25.26 39.45 6.46
C ILE A 45 -23.91 38.75 6.26
N ASP A 46 -22.91 39.00 7.10
CA ASP A 46 -21.63 38.28 7.02
C ASP A 46 -21.78 36.79 7.40
N GLU A 47 -22.66 36.46 8.36
CA GLU A 47 -23.04 35.07 8.67
C GLU A 47 -23.59 34.30 7.44
N PHE A 48 -24.18 34.97 6.45
CA PHE A 48 -24.69 34.35 5.23
C PHE A 48 -23.58 33.70 4.41
N TRP A 49 -22.49 34.45 4.23
CA TRP A 49 -21.35 34.03 3.42
C TRP A 49 -20.42 33.08 4.15
N ASP A 50 -20.45 33.12 5.49
CA ASP A 50 -19.73 32.19 6.36
C ASP A 50 -20.50 30.90 6.65
N THR A 51 -21.67 30.70 6.02
CA THR A 51 -22.33 29.40 6.03
C THR A 51 -21.40 28.31 5.47
N LYS A 52 -21.21 27.24 6.24
CA LYS A 52 -20.35 26.12 5.89
C LYS A 52 -21.15 24.86 5.67
N ASP A 53 -20.86 24.09 4.63
CA ASP A 53 -21.43 22.77 4.38
C ASP A 53 -20.98 21.73 5.43
N GLU A 54 -21.41 20.47 5.27
CA GLU A 54 -21.04 19.37 6.18
C GLU A 54 -19.53 19.13 6.28
N LYS A 55 -18.75 19.56 5.29
CA LYS A 55 -17.29 19.43 5.25
C LYS A 55 -16.58 20.70 5.75
N GLY A 56 -17.31 21.75 6.10
CA GLY A 56 -16.75 23.02 6.57
C GLY A 56 -16.47 24.02 5.44
N ARG A 57 -16.95 23.75 4.22
CA ARG A 57 -16.70 24.54 3.01
C ARG A 57 -17.74 25.64 2.89
N ASN A 58 -17.27 26.87 2.69
CA ASN A 58 -18.14 28.02 2.41
C ASN A 58 -18.39 28.20 0.90
N VAL A 59 -19.16 29.23 0.55
CA VAL A 59 -19.52 29.55 -0.84
C VAL A 59 -18.31 29.69 -1.78
N LEU A 60 -17.19 30.20 -1.26
CA LEU A 60 -15.95 30.36 -2.03
C LEU A 60 -15.40 29.01 -2.51
N PHE A 61 -15.49 27.96 -1.68
CA PHE A 61 -15.09 26.61 -2.08
C PHE A 61 -15.99 26.06 -3.19
N HIS A 62 -17.31 26.26 -3.12
CA HIS A 62 -18.24 25.77 -4.14
C HIS A 62 -18.00 26.44 -5.51
N ALA A 63 -17.74 27.76 -5.51
CA ALA A 63 -17.33 28.46 -6.73
C ALA A 63 -15.97 27.97 -7.27
N ALA A 64 -15.03 27.62 -6.38
CA ALA A 64 -13.72 27.09 -6.77
C ALA A 64 -13.78 25.66 -7.33
N ILE A 65 -14.59 24.78 -6.72
CA ILE A 65 -14.75 23.36 -7.09
C ILE A 65 -15.38 23.18 -8.47
N THR A 66 -16.17 24.16 -8.91
CA THR A 66 -16.84 24.15 -10.23
C THR A 66 -16.06 24.87 -11.33
N ASP A 67 -14.85 25.36 -11.03
CA ASP A 67 -14.01 26.15 -11.94
C ASP A 67 -14.72 27.42 -12.49
N ASN A 68 -15.70 27.95 -11.73
CA ASN A 68 -16.44 29.16 -12.10
C ASN A 68 -15.72 30.42 -11.61
N LEU A 69 -14.77 30.88 -12.42
CA LEU A 69 -13.93 32.04 -12.15
C LEU A 69 -14.73 33.32 -11.86
N LYS A 70 -15.85 33.55 -12.56
CA LYS A 70 -16.67 34.76 -12.39
C LYS A 70 -17.30 34.79 -10.99
N ASN A 71 -17.92 33.68 -10.58
CA ASN A 71 -18.52 33.56 -9.25
C ASN A 71 -17.46 33.65 -8.16
N PHE A 72 -16.30 33.01 -8.38
CA PHE A 72 -15.18 33.07 -7.45
C PHE A 72 -14.70 34.51 -7.21
N LEU A 73 -14.41 35.26 -8.27
CA LEU A 73 -13.98 36.66 -8.17
C LEU A 73 -15.07 37.57 -7.61
N PHE A 74 -16.34 37.31 -7.92
CA PHE A 74 -17.48 38.03 -7.34
C PHE A 74 -17.52 37.86 -5.82
N VAL A 75 -17.40 36.63 -5.31
CA VAL A 75 -17.38 36.36 -3.86
C VAL A 75 -16.18 37.03 -3.19
N MET A 76 -14.98 36.92 -3.80
CA MET A 76 -13.76 37.58 -3.31
C MET A 76 -13.96 39.10 -3.17
N LYS A 77 -14.52 39.75 -4.20
CA LYS A 77 -14.76 41.19 -4.22
C LYS A 77 -15.84 41.61 -3.21
N LYS A 78 -16.94 40.86 -3.13
CA LYS A 78 -18.06 41.18 -2.24
C LYS A 78 -17.67 41.09 -0.78
N ARG A 79 -16.92 40.05 -0.40
CA ARG A 79 -16.42 39.86 0.96
C ARG A 79 -15.15 40.63 1.27
N GLN A 80 -14.61 41.37 0.31
CA GLN A 80 -13.32 42.07 0.43
C GLN A 80 -12.21 41.13 0.94
N ILE A 81 -12.23 39.87 0.50
CA ILE A 81 -11.24 38.88 0.92
C ILE A 81 -9.90 39.29 0.33
N GLN A 82 -8.98 39.63 1.21
CA GLN A 82 -7.60 39.90 0.86
C GLN A 82 -6.93 38.59 0.40
N LYS A 83 -6.13 38.64 -0.66
CA LYS A 83 -5.49 37.44 -1.22
C LYS A 83 -4.56 36.77 -0.20
N GLU A 84 -3.97 37.57 0.69
CA GLU A 84 -3.10 37.15 1.78
C GLU A 84 -3.83 36.26 2.79
N THR A 85 -5.14 36.43 2.97
CA THR A 85 -5.92 35.66 3.95
C THR A 85 -6.44 34.33 3.43
N LEU A 86 -6.28 34.04 2.13
CA LEU A 86 -6.76 32.80 1.50
C LEU A 86 -6.21 31.53 2.15
N HIS A 87 -5.00 31.57 2.70
CA HIS A 87 -4.39 30.42 3.37
C HIS A 87 -5.03 30.09 4.73
N PHE A 88 -5.71 31.05 5.36
CA PHE A 88 -6.48 30.85 6.60
C PHE A 88 -7.90 30.33 6.35
N ILE A 89 -8.42 30.48 5.13
CA ILE A 89 -9.75 30.00 4.76
C ILE A 89 -9.68 28.50 4.48
N THR A 90 -10.03 27.71 5.50
CA THR A 90 -9.97 26.25 5.45
C THR A 90 -11.31 25.59 5.77
N ASP A 91 -11.46 24.36 5.28
CA ASP A 91 -12.54 23.46 5.68
C ASP A 91 -12.26 22.79 7.06
N TYR A 92 -13.10 21.85 7.49
CA TYR A 92 -12.90 21.14 8.78
C TYR A 92 -11.65 20.25 8.79
N ASN A 93 -11.17 19.83 7.62
CA ASN A 93 -9.93 19.09 7.44
C ASN A 93 -8.71 20.02 7.30
N LYS A 94 -8.84 21.32 7.55
CA LYS A 94 -7.78 22.31 7.32
C LYS A 94 -7.32 22.40 5.85
N ALA A 95 -8.10 21.87 4.91
CA ALA A 95 -7.81 21.98 3.49
C ALA A 95 -8.24 23.36 2.99
N THR A 96 -7.31 24.07 2.35
CA THR A 96 -7.57 25.39 1.74
C THR A 96 -8.37 25.26 0.45
N VAL A 97 -8.87 26.39 -0.05
CA VAL A 97 -9.52 26.47 -1.37
C VAL A 97 -8.66 25.87 -2.48
N LEU A 98 -7.33 26.05 -2.41
CA LEU A 98 -6.39 25.53 -3.40
C LEU A 98 -6.31 23.99 -3.40
N HIS A 99 -6.48 23.34 -2.24
CA HIS A 99 -6.56 21.87 -2.18
C HIS A 99 -7.76 21.37 -3.00
N TRP A 100 -8.93 21.98 -2.81
CA TRP A 100 -10.15 21.61 -3.49
C TRP A 100 -10.11 21.95 -4.98
N ALA A 101 -9.64 23.14 -5.36
CA ALA A 101 -9.44 23.50 -6.76
C ALA A 101 -8.49 22.51 -7.47
N THR A 102 -7.43 22.09 -6.80
CA THR A 102 -6.49 21.08 -7.34
C THR A 102 -7.13 19.69 -7.39
N GLN A 103 -7.90 19.30 -6.38
CA GLN A 103 -8.58 18.01 -6.30
C GLN A 103 -9.58 17.80 -7.44
N TYR A 104 -10.27 18.86 -7.84
CA TYR A 104 -11.28 18.84 -8.91
C TYR A 104 -10.72 19.29 -10.28
N ASN A 105 -9.41 19.50 -10.39
CA ASN A 105 -8.74 19.91 -11.63
C ASN A 105 -9.25 21.25 -12.20
N CYS A 106 -9.54 22.22 -11.33
CA CYS A 106 -10.07 23.55 -11.67
C CYS A 106 -8.95 24.48 -12.16
N ILE A 107 -8.55 24.30 -13.42
CA ILE A 107 -7.38 24.98 -14.00
C ILE A 107 -7.54 26.51 -14.02
N LYS A 108 -8.74 27.04 -14.30
CA LYS A 108 -8.93 28.50 -14.40
C LYS A 108 -8.76 29.16 -13.04
N ILE A 109 -9.36 28.57 -12.00
CA ILE A 109 -9.24 29.06 -10.63
C ILE A 109 -7.78 29.00 -10.16
N VAL A 110 -7.11 27.87 -10.36
CA VAL A 110 -5.70 27.72 -9.96
C VAL A 110 -4.81 28.71 -10.70
N ARG A 111 -5.07 28.95 -11.99
CA ARG A 111 -4.33 29.95 -12.78
C ARG A 111 -4.53 31.35 -12.28
N GLU A 112 -5.77 31.74 -12.01
CA GLU A 112 -6.05 33.07 -11.47
C GLU A 112 -5.35 33.24 -10.13
N LEU A 113 -5.50 32.27 -9.22
CA LEU A 113 -4.86 32.31 -7.91
C LEU A 113 -3.35 32.52 -8.02
N ILE A 114 -2.66 31.79 -8.90
CA ILE A 114 -1.22 31.98 -9.12
C ILE A 114 -0.92 33.37 -9.71
N GLN A 115 -1.65 33.80 -10.74
CA GLN A 115 -1.43 35.09 -11.40
C GLN A 115 -1.66 36.29 -10.47
N MET A 116 -2.58 36.19 -9.51
CA MET A 116 -2.83 37.22 -8.50
C MET A 116 -1.61 37.53 -7.62
N PHE A 117 -0.71 36.57 -7.44
CA PHE A 117 0.54 36.72 -6.66
C PHE A 117 1.79 36.84 -7.53
N GLU A 118 1.79 36.32 -8.77
CA GLU A 118 2.96 36.46 -9.66
C GLU A 118 3.12 37.88 -10.21
N LYS A 119 2.02 38.58 -10.46
CA LYS A 119 2.03 39.95 -11.01
C LYS A 119 2.55 41.00 -10.02
N SER A 120 2.75 40.65 -8.75
CA SER A 120 3.25 41.61 -7.77
C SER A 120 4.77 41.64 -7.70
N GLU A 121 5.29 42.85 -7.58
CA GLU A 121 6.72 43.13 -7.44
C GLU A 121 7.22 42.83 -6.00
N ASN A 122 6.31 42.66 -5.05
CA ASN A 122 6.59 42.40 -3.64
C ASN A 122 7.06 40.97 -3.39
N SER A 123 8.26 40.80 -2.81
CA SER A 123 8.79 39.49 -2.43
C SER A 123 7.93 38.77 -1.38
N ALA A 124 7.28 39.51 -0.47
CA ALA A 124 6.38 38.99 0.55
C ALA A 124 5.11 38.36 -0.04
N GLU A 125 4.61 38.87 -1.17
CA GLU A 125 3.41 38.33 -1.80
C GLU A 125 3.67 36.98 -2.48
N ARG A 126 4.87 36.80 -3.02
CA ARG A 126 5.33 35.49 -3.50
C ARG A 126 5.42 34.48 -2.36
N GLU A 127 5.77 34.91 -1.16
CA GLU A 127 5.78 34.08 0.05
C GLU A 127 4.39 33.55 0.41
N PHE A 128 3.34 34.37 0.29
CA PHE A 128 1.96 33.90 0.48
C PHE A 128 1.56 32.82 -0.53
N LEU A 129 1.95 32.96 -1.80
CA LEU A 129 1.72 31.92 -2.81
C LEU A 129 2.42 30.62 -2.43
N TYR A 130 3.67 30.69 -1.95
CA TYR A 130 4.39 29.51 -1.45
C TYR A 130 3.67 28.85 -0.29
N ASN A 131 3.25 29.64 0.70
CA ASN A 131 2.50 29.15 1.84
C ASN A 131 1.16 28.52 1.44
N LEU A 132 0.50 29.05 0.39
CA LEU A 132 -0.75 28.49 -0.11
C LEU A 132 -0.55 27.16 -0.86
N ILE A 133 0.46 27.05 -1.72
CA ILE A 133 0.79 25.81 -2.46
C ILE A 133 1.28 24.70 -1.51
N LEU A 134 1.89 25.09 -0.40
CA LEU A 134 2.45 24.19 0.61
C LEU A 134 1.58 24.05 1.85
N ALA A 135 0.39 24.67 1.86
CA ALA A 135 -0.55 24.57 2.96
C ALA A 135 -0.85 23.10 3.23
N LYS A 136 -0.84 22.73 4.51
CA LYS A 136 -1.02 21.36 4.97
C LYS A 136 -2.42 21.18 5.52
N ASP A 137 -3.14 20.18 4.99
CA ASP A 137 -4.39 19.73 5.58
C ASP A 137 -4.15 18.94 6.89
N CYS A 138 -5.23 18.38 7.45
CA CYS A 138 -5.19 17.61 8.68
C CYS A 138 -4.30 16.38 8.57
N GLU A 139 -4.06 15.82 7.38
CA GLU A 139 -3.17 14.70 7.09
C GLU A 139 -1.77 15.15 6.62
N SER A 140 -1.50 16.46 6.68
CA SER A 140 -0.29 17.09 6.15
C SER A 140 -0.09 16.94 4.64
N VAL A 141 -1.15 16.61 3.91
CA VAL A 141 -1.18 16.61 2.45
C VAL A 141 -1.26 18.06 1.99
N THR A 142 -0.57 18.36 0.90
CA THR A 142 -0.53 19.70 0.31
C THR A 142 -1.19 19.69 -1.07
N PRO A 143 -1.59 20.85 -1.62
CA PRO A 143 -2.04 20.94 -3.00
C PRO A 143 -1.05 20.33 -3.99
N LEU A 144 0.26 20.43 -3.72
CA LEU A 144 1.30 19.81 -4.54
C LEU A 144 1.23 18.27 -4.55
N HIS A 145 0.93 17.64 -3.41
CA HIS A 145 0.69 16.19 -3.36
C HIS A 145 -0.53 15.80 -4.20
N ILE A 146 -1.60 16.56 -4.09
CA ILE A 146 -2.84 16.31 -4.84
C ILE A 146 -2.56 16.46 -6.34
N ALA A 147 -1.88 17.53 -6.76
CA ALA A 147 -1.50 17.75 -8.15
C ALA A 147 -0.68 16.60 -8.73
N ALA A 148 0.23 16.03 -7.93
CA ALA A 148 1.04 14.88 -8.34
C ALA A 148 0.22 13.60 -8.63
N THR A 149 -1.00 13.49 -8.10
CA THR A 149 -1.90 12.36 -8.41
C THR A 149 -2.75 12.55 -9.66
N LYS A 150 -2.86 13.78 -10.18
CA LYS A 150 -3.81 14.10 -11.26
C LYS A 150 -3.19 13.76 -12.60
N LEU A 151 -3.93 13.05 -13.45
CA LEU A 151 -3.49 12.72 -14.81
C LEU A 151 -3.14 13.97 -15.62
N ASP A 152 -3.96 15.03 -15.51
CA ASP A 152 -3.62 16.33 -16.08
C ASP A 152 -2.54 17.01 -15.24
N THR A 153 -1.36 17.14 -15.83
CA THR A 153 -0.18 17.72 -15.17
C THR A 153 -0.11 19.24 -15.28
N LYS A 154 -1.08 19.92 -15.91
CA LYS A 154 -1.06 21.39 -16.05
C LYS A 154 -0.94 22.11 -14.70
N ILE A 155 -1.76 21.74 -13.72
CA ILE A 155 -1.72 22.35 -12.38
C ILE A 155 -0.37 22.09 -11.72
N LEU A 156 0.15 20.86 -11.84
CA LEU A 156 1.46 20.51 -11.31
C LEU A 156 2.57 21.34 -11.97
N ARG A 157 2.55 21.54 -13.29
CA ARG A 157 3.51 22.39 -14.00
C ARG A 157 3.45 23.83 -13.48
N MET A 158 2.25 24.39 -13.35
CA MET A 158 2.05 25.74 -12.85
C MET A 158 2.61 25.90 -11.43
N PHE A 159 2.36 24.93 -10.54
CA PHE A 159 2.97 24.94 -9.20
C PHE A 159 4.49 24.88 -9.28
N ILE A 160 5.06 23.93 -10.01
CA ILE A 160 6.52 23.79 -10.09
C ILE A 160 7.18 25.02 -10.73
N GLU A 161 6.58 25.64 -11.74
CA GLU A 161 7.03 26.92 -12.32
C GLU A 161 7.02 28.04 -11.28
N SER A 162 5.92 28.20 -10.55
CA SER A 162 5.78 29.20 -9.50
C SER A 162 6.86 29.00 -8.42
N LEU A 163 7.13 27.75 -8.04
CA LEU A 163 8.10 27.38 -7.00
C LEU A 163 9.57 27.62 -7.40
N ARG A 164 9.90 27.76 -8.70
CA ARG A 164 11.31 27.89 -9.17
C ARG A 164 12.01 29.16 -8.68
N TYR A 165 11.25 30.24 -8.51
CA TYR A 165 11.81 31.55 -8.15
C TYR A 165 12.08 31.69 -6.65
N TYR A 166 11.77 30.66 -5.85
CA TYR A 166 12.02 30.70 -4.42
C TYR A 166 13.48 30.33 -4.08
N PRO A 167 14.24 31.16 -3.34
CA PRO A 167 15.63 30.87 -2.99
C PRO A 167 15.82 29.56 -2.22
N ALA A 168 14.81 29.15 -1.43
CA ALA A 168 14.79 27.89 -0.69
C ALA A 168 14.06 26.74 -1.44
N ALA A 169 13.74 26.91 -2.73
CA ALA A 169 13.09 25.89 -3.56
C ALA A 169 13.84 24.56 -3.61
N SER A 170 15.17 24.63 -3.53
CA SER A 170 16.06 23.46 -3.48
C SER A 170 15.79 22.56 -2.27
N LYS A 171 15.22 23.11 -1.18
CA LYS A 171 14.89 22.40 0.05
C LYS A 171 13.39 22.13 0.23
N LEU A 172 12.51 22.65 -0.63
CA LEU A 172 11.05 22.47 -0.53
C LEU A 172 10.64 21.00 -0.54
N TYR A 173 11.32 20.17 -1.34
CA TYR A 173 11.05 18.73 -1.37
C TYR A 173 11.47 17.99 -0.08
N LEU A 174 12.23 18.65 0.83
CA LEU A 174 12.52 18.16 2.19
C LEU A 174 11.40 18.50 3.19
N THR A 175 10.58 19.52 2.94
CA THR A 175 9.56 20.02 3.89
C THR A 175 8.15 19.53 3.59
N VAL A 176 7.91 19.08 2.35
CA VAL A 176 6.60 18.65 1.84
C VAL A 176 6.43 17.14 2.02
N GLN A 177 5.98 16.78 3.22
CA GLN A 177 5.67 15.41 3.63
C GLN A 177 4.31 15.36 4.31
N ASP A 178 3.55 14.31 4.00
CA ASP A 178 2.33 13.96 4.72
C ASP A 178 2.64 13.30 6.07
N LYS A 179 1.62 12.97 6.87
CA LYS A 179 1.78 12.26 8.16
C LYS A 179 2.50 10.92 8.07
N ARG A 180 2.54 10.31 6.88
CA ARG A 180 3.25 9.05 6.60
C ARG A 180 4.62 9.30 5.98
N LEU A 181 5.13 10.53 6.03
CA LEU A 181 6.39 10.95 5.42
C LEU A 181 6.46 10.76 3.90
N ARG A 182 5.31 10.58 3.24
CA ARG A 182 5.24 10.49 1.78
C ARG A 182 5.38 11.89 1.20
N THR A 183 6.18 11.97 0.15
CA THR A 183 6.37 13.18 -0.66
C THR A 183 5.50 13.13 -1.93
N PRO A 184 5.38 14.22 -2.71
CA PRO A 184 4.58 14.22 -3.93
C PRO A 184 4.99 13.15 -4.95
N ILE A 185 6.27 12.77 -5.00
CA ILE A 185 6.73 11.68 -5.88
C ILE A 185 6.20 10.30 -5.47
N HIS A 186 6.04 10.05 -4.16
CA HIS A 186 5.41 8.81 -3.68
C HIS A 186 3.93 8.74 -4.14
N TYR A 187 3.24 9.88 -4.17
CA TYR A 187 1.87 9.97 -4.69
C TYR A 187 1.81 9.76 -6.21
N ALA A 188 2.73 10.37 -6.96
CA ALA A 188 2.81 10.19 -8.42
C ALA A 188 3.12 8.75 -8.82
N ALA A 189 4.09 8.11 -8.13
CA ALA A 189 4.44 6.71 -8.32
C ALA A 189 3.26 5.75 -8.10
N CYS A 190 2.42 6.06 -7.10
CA CYS A 190 1.23 5.27 -6.79
C CYS A 190 0.13 5.35 -7.86
N LYS A 191 -0.01 6.48 -8.56
CA LYS A 191 -1.16 6.78 -9.45
C LYS A 191 -0.88 6.69 -10.95
N VAL A 192 0.27 6.15 -11.35
CA VAL A 192 0.64 5.96 -12.76
C VAL A 192 0.77 7.26 -13.55
N ASN A 193 1.22 8.33 -12.87
CA ASN A 193 1.48 9.58 -13.57
C ASN A 193 2.97 9.75 -13.89
N LEU A 194 3.37 9.20 -15.03
CA LEU A 194 4.74 9.29 -15.54
C LEU A 194 5.17 10.75 -15.73
N GLU A 195 4.28 11.58 -16.26
CA GLU A 195 4.60 12.98 -16.52
C GLU A 195 4.76 13.77 -15.22
N ALA A 196 3.97 13.46 -14.17
CA ALA A 196 4.20 14.04 -12.86
C ALA A 196 5.53 13.61 -12.25
N ILE A 197 5.93 12.35 -12.40
CA ILE A 197 7.26 11.88 -11.98
C ILE A 197 8.36 12.67 -12.72
N ARG A 198 8.24 12.82 -14.05
CA ARG A 198 9.17 13.63 -14.86
C ARG A 198 9.23 15.08 -14.40
N ILE A 199 8.08 15.73 -14.22
CA ILE A 199 8.00 17.14 -13.79
C ILE A 199 8.60 17.33 -12.39
N LEU A 200 8.27 16.46 -11.43
CA LEU A 200 8.77 16.55 -10.06
C LEU A 200 10.27 16.33 -9.98
N LEU A 201 10.81 15.42 -10.79
CA LEU A 201 12.22 15.09 -10.78
C LEU A 201 13.05 16.03 -11.64
N VAL A 202 12.64 16.33 -12.86
CA VAL A 202 13.42 17.09 -13.85
C VAL A 202 13.03 18.57 -13.89
N GLY A 203 11.86 18.93 -13.37
CA GLY A 203 11.27 20.26 -13.49
C GLY A 203 10.58 20.43 -14.85
N VAL A 204 9.86 21.54 -15.03
CA VAL A 204 9.08 21.85 -16.25
C VAL A 204 9.89 22.01 -17.57
N ASN A 205 11.23 22.03 -17.54
CA ASN A 205 12.04 22.16 -18.77
C ASN A 205 12.41 20.77 -19.31
N LEU A 206 11.55 20.18 -20.14
CA LEU A 206 11.89 19.06 -21.01
C LEU A 206 11.46 19.37 -22.45
N PRO A 207 12.39 19.40 -23.43
CA PRO A 207 12.08 19.00 -24.79
C PRO A 207 11.77 17.49 -24.78
N GLN A 208 10.80 17.05 -25.58
CA GLN A 208 10.29 15.67 -25.66
C GLN A 208 11.31 14.62 -26.16
N ALA A 209 12.61 14.93 -26.17
CA ALA A 209 13.65 14.06 -26.71
C ALA A 209 14.50 13.43 -25.60
N LEU A 210 14.71 12.13 -25.73
CA LEU A 210 15.38 11.22 -24.80
C LEU A 210 16.89 11.45 -24.48
N PRO A 211 17.70 12.36 -25.07
CA PRO A 211 19.13 12.45 -24.74
C PRO A 211 19.48 13.54 -23.70
N VAL A 212 18.61 13.84 -22.72
CA VAL A 212 18.83 14.90 -21.71
C VAL A 212 19.34 14.37 -20.35
N ILE A 213 19.37 13.04 -20.15
CA ILE A 213 19.84 12.39 -18.91
C ILE A 213 21.26 12.84 -18.51
N ARG A 214 22.14 13.12 -19.49
CA ARG A 214 23.52 13.58 -19.25
C ARG A 214 23.64 14.99 -18.63
N LEU A 215 22.65 15.87 -18.81
CA LEU A 215 22.67 17.22 -18.24
C LEU A 215 22.16 17.25 -16.78
N LEU A 216 21.54 16.17 -16.29
CA LEU A 216 20.90 16.09 -14.98
C LEU A 216 21.80 15.53 -13.87
N GLN A 217 22.96 14.97 -14.23
CA GLN A 217 23.90 14.27 -13.34
C GLN A 217 24.49 15.12 -12.19
N LYS A 218 24.39 16.45 -12.21
CA LYS A 218 25.08 17.32 -11.23
C LYS A 218 24.24 17.90 -10.09
N LYS A 219 22.90 17.74 -10.06
CA LYS A 219 22.06 18.48 -9.08
C LYS A 219 20.89 17.75 -8.40
N LYS A 220 20.62 16.46 -8.65
CA LYS A 220 19.30 15.87 -8.35
C LYS A 220 19.24 14.52 -7.61
N THR A 221 20.29 14.17 -6.90
CA THR A 221 20.36 12.93 -6.10
C THR A 221 19.47 12.92 -4.85
N VAL A 222 18.94 14.06 -4.40
CA VAL A 222 18.34 14.21 -3.05
C VAL A 222 16.87 13.73 -2.94
N SER A 223 16.13 13.60 -4.05
CA SER A 223 14.70 13.18 -3.98
C SER A 223 14.49 11.67 -4.11
N MET A 224 15.41 10.95 -4.76
CA MET A 224 15.20 9.56 -5.19
C MET A 224 15.33 8.54 -4.05
N THR A 225 16.13 8.88 -3.03
CA THR A 225 16.43 7.98 -1.91
C THR A 225 15.49 8.17 -0.73
N ARG A 226 14.56 9.14 -0.79
CA ARG A 226 13.66 9.39 0.34
C ARG A 226 12.73 8.21 0.57
N GLN A 227 12.57 7.94 1.85
CA GLN A 227 11.70 6.89 2.36
C GLN A 227 10.52 7.51 3.10
N ASN A 228 9.37 6.86 2.98
CA ASN A 228 8.21 7.16 3.81
C ASN A 228 8.39 6.56 5.23
N ARG A 229 7.35 6.62 6.06
CA ARG A 229 7.36 6.09 7.43
C ARG A 229 7.68 4.59 7.51
N ASP A 230 7.36 3.83 6.47
CA ASP A 230 7.60 2.40 6.37
C ASP A 230 8.98 2.06 5.76
N GLY A 231 9.81 3.07 5.48
CA GLY A 231 11.09 2.88 4.80
C GLY A 231 10.95 2.75 3.27
N MET A 232 9.75 2.85 2.72
CA MET A 232 9.51 2.64 1.29
C MET A 232 9.88 3.88 0.49
N THR A 233 10.63 3.68 -0.59
CA THR A 233 10.90 4.71 -1.61
C THR A 233 9.79 4.79 -2.65
N ALA A 234 9.84 5.80 -3.53
CA ALA A 234 8.92 5.88 -4.67
C ALA A 234 8.96 4.63 -5.58
N LEU A 235 10.14 3.98 -5.71
CA LEU A 235 10.28 2.76 -6.50
C LEU A 235 9.53 1.58 -5.87
N HIS A 236 9.60 1.43 -4.54
CA HIS A 236 8.79 0.41 -3.82
C HIS A 236 7.30 0.61 -4.08
N ILE A 237 6.82 1.86 -4.01
CA ILE A 237 5.41 2.18 -4.24
C ILE A 237 5.01 1.91 -5.71
N ALA A 238 5.87 2.26 -6.68
CA ALA A 238 5.60 1.98 -8.09
C ALA A 238 5.49 0.47 -8.37
N VAL A 239 6.37 -0.33 -7.76
CA VAL A 239 6.31 -1.80 -7.85
C VAL A 239 5.05 -2.33 -7.20
N ALA A 240 4.72 -1.91 -5.97
CA ALA A 240 3.52 -2.34 -5.28
C ALA A 240 2.23 -1.98 -6.03
N ALA A 241 2.24 -0.85 -6.76
CA ALA A 241 1.15 -0.42 -7.63
C ALA A 241 1.08 -1.15 -8.99
N ARG A 242 1.98 -2.11 -9.25
CA ARG A 242 2.11 -2.85 -10.53
C ARG A 242 2.33 -1.93 -11.74
N ASN A 243 3.09 -0.86 -11.57
CA ASN A 243 3.28 0.15 -12.60
C ASN A 243 4.66 0.04 -13.24
N LEU A 244 4.77 -0.78 -14.29
CA LEU A 244 6.03 -1.03 -14.99
C LEU A 244 6.63 0.25 -15.59
N ASP A 245 5.81 1.11 -16.21
CA ASP A 245 6.30 2.33 -16.85
C ASP A 245 6.92 3.30 -15.84
N ALA A 246 6.35 3.42 -14.63
CA ALA A 246 6.95 4.25 -13.58
C ALA A 246 8.21 3.60 -13.00
N VAL A 247 8.25 2.26 -12.89
CA VAL A 247 9.46 1.54 -12.49
C VAL A 247 10.59 1.80 -13.49
N GLN A 248 10.31 1.69 -14.80
CA GLN A 248 11.26 2.00 -15.87
C GLN A 248 11.75 3.44 -15.77
N LEU A 249 10.84 4.40 -15.72
CA LEU A 249 11.17 5.82 -15.62
C LEU A 249 12.00 6.15 -14.37
N LEU A 250 11.63 5.60 -13.21
CA LEU A 250 12.38 5.87 -11.96
C LEU A 250 13.81 5.33 -12.05
N ILE A 251 14.01 4.17 -12.67
CA ILE A 251 15.35 3.58 -12.86
C ILE A 251 16.16 4.33 -13.92
N GLU A 252 15.53 4.74 -15.04
CA GLU A 252 16.14 5.64 -16.03
C GLU A 252 16.63 6.96 -15.41
N LEU A 253 15.96 7.41 -14.35
CA LEU A 253 16.31 8.59 -13.56
C LEU A 253 17.28 8.28 -12.40
N GLU A 254 18.02 7.18 -12.50
CA GLU A 254 19.06 6.74 -11.57
C GLU A 254 18.55 6.49 -10.13
N CYS A 255 17.29 6.07 -9.96
CA CYS A 255 16.82 5.56 -8.66
C CYS A 255 17.59 4.28 -8.30
N SER A 256 18.12 4.22 -7.08
CA SER A 256 18.73 2.98 -6.59
C SER A 256 17.69 1.85 -6.52
N VAL A 257 18.00 0.75 -7.20
CA VAL A 257 17.15 -0.45 -7.32
C VAL A 257 17.17 -1.33 -6.07
N ASP A 258 18.18 -1.17 -5.21
CA ASP A 258 18.45 -2.04 -4.05
C ASP A 258 18.20 -1.35 -2.70
N LEU A 259 17.60 -0.16 -2.68
CA LEU A 259 17.19 0.45 -1.40
C LEU A 259 16.19 -0.46 -0.70
N VAL A 260 16.28 -0.50 0.62
CA VAL A 260 15.53 -1.40 1.48
C VAL A 260 14.54 -0.63 2.35
N ASP A 261 13.36 -1.17 2.56
CA ASP A 261 12.38 -0.63 3.51
C ASP A 261 12.74 -0.95 4.98
N ASN A 262 11.89 -0.58 5.93
CA ASN A 262 12.13 -0.85 7.36
C ASN A 262 12.17 -2.36 7.69
N GLU A 263 11.62 -3.20 6.81
CA GLU A 263 11.66 -4.65 6.92
C GLU A 263 12.86 -5.27 6.19
N GLN A 264 13.79 -4.43 5.70
CA GLN A 264 14.94 -4.81 4.88
C GLN A 264 14.56 -5.39 3.51
N ARG A 265 13.33 -5.13 3.04
CA ARG A 265 12.85 -5.61 1.73
C ARG A 265 13.20 -4.60 0.64
N THR A 266 13.71 -5.11 -0.47
CA THR A 266 13.97 -4.34 -1.70
C THR A 266 12.73 -4.30 -2.62
N PRO A 267 12.67 -3.43 -3.64
CA PRO A 267 11.61 -3.47 -4.65
C PRO A 267 11.44 -4.85 -5.30
N LEU A 268 12.52 -5.62 -5.44
CA LEU A 268 12.45 -7.00 -5.97
C LEU A 268 11.68 -7.95 -5.04
N HIS A 269 11.75 -7.77 -3.72
CA HIS A 269 10.92 -8.53 -2.77
C HIS A 269 9.43 -8.25 -3.00
N TYR A 270 9.06 -6.98 -3.16
CA TYR A 270 7.67 -6.58 -3.43
C TYR A 270 7.17 -7.13 -4.77
N ALA A 271 7.97 -7.08 -5.83
CA ALA A 271 7.62 -7.63 -7.14
C ALA A 271 7.41 -9.15 -7.08
N ALA A 272 8.24 -9.86 -6.31
CA ALA A 272 8.12 -11.29 -6.07
C ALA A 272 6.89 -11.64 -5.21
N GLU A 273 6.63 -10.89 -4.13
CA GLU A 273 5.48 -11.06 -3.23
C GLU A 273 4.14 -10.90 -3.98
N HIS A 274 4.06 -9.93 -4.89
CA HIS A 274 2.84 -9.67 -5.64
C HIS A 274 2.71 -10.51 -6.93
N GLY A 275 3.72 -11.32 -7.28
CA GLY A 275 3.70 -12.16 -8.47
C GLY A 275 3.73 -11.37 -9.79
N TYR A 276 4.60 -10.36 -9.89
CA TYR A 276 4.72 -9.51 -11.08
C TYR A 276 5.95 -9.88 -11.95
N PRO A 277 5.85 -10.90 -12.84
CA PRO A 277 7.01 -11.45 -13.53
C PRO A 277 7.71 -10.44 -14.46
N GLU A 278 6.95 -9.54 -15.10
CA GLU A 278 7.49 -8.49 -15.98
C GLU A 278 8.37 -7.50 -15.19
N ILE A 279 7.90 -7.08 -14.01
CA ILE A 279 8.64 -6.16 -13.13
C ILE A 279 9.86 -6.88 -12.53
N VAL A 280 9.73 -8.15 -12.14
CA VAL A 280 10.86 -8.98 -11.66
C VAL A 280 11.94 -9.07 -12.73
N ARG A 281 11.59 -9.43 -13.97
CA ARG A 281 12.52 -9.52 -15.10
C ARG A 281 13.21 -8.18 -15.36
N PHE A 282 12.44 -7.09 -15.36
CA PHE A 282 12.99 -5.77 -15.58
C PHE A 282 13.97 -5.38 -14.47
N LEU A 283 13.59 -5.51 -13.19
CA LEU A 283 14.48 -5.18 -12.05
C LEU A 283 15.79 -5.98 -12.09
N LEU A 284 15.74 -7.27 -12.41
CA LEU A 284 16.94 -8.11 -12.56
C LEU A 284 17.82 -7.66 -13.73
N SER A 285 17.22 -7.30 -14.87
CA SER A 285 17.96 -6.76 -16.03
C SER A 285 18.68 -5.43 -15.72
N GLN A 286 18.18 -4.69 -14.72
CA GLN A 286 18.77 -3.44 -14.24
C GLN A 286 19.76 -3.65 -13.08
N GLY A 287 20.13 -4.90 -12.79
CA GLY A 287 21.15 -5.24 -11.80
C GLY A 287 20.66 -5.33 -10.35
N ALA A 288 19.35 -5.46 -10.12
CA ALA A 288 18.81 -5.64 -8.77
C ALA A 288 19.36 -6.91 -8.10
N ARG A 289 19.77 -6.80 -6.84
CA ARG A 289 20.29 -7.93 -6.05
C ARG A 289 19.15 -8.83 -5.59
N ASN A 290 19.16 -10.06 -6.07
CA ASN A 290 18.26 -11.14 -5.68
C ASN A 290 18.73 -11.96 -4.47
N SER A 291 19.94 -11.72 -3.95
CA SER A 291 20.47 -12.36 -2.74
C SER A 291 20.21 -11.55 -1.46
N THR A 292 19.61 -10.36 -1.58
CA THR A 292 19.32 -9.50 -0.43
C THR A 292 18.33 -10.19 0.51
N ARG A 293 18.61 -10.12 1.81
CA ARG A 293 17.81 -10.75 2.87
C ARG A 293 17.03 -9.69 3.63
N ASP A 294 15.75 -9.95 3.85
CA ASP A 294 14.90 -9.15 4.72
C ASP A 294 15.16 -9.45 6.22
N ASN A 295 14.38 -8.84 7.13
CA ASN A 295 14.51 -9.03 8.58
C ASN A 295 14.33 -10.48 9.06
N ILE A 296 13.61 -11.32 8.31
CA ILE A 296 13.44 -12.75 8.61
C ILE A 296 14.40 -13.62 7.80
N GLY A 297 15.34 -13.01 7.10
CA GLY A 297 16.34 -13.69 6.28
C GLY A 297 15.80 -14.21 4.96
N ALA A 298 14.56 -13.90 4.62
CA ALA A 298 13.95 -14.29 3.36
C ALA A 298 14.53 -13.43 2.23
N THR A 299 14.63 -14.05 1.06
CA THR A 299 15.09 -13.42 -0.19
C THR A 299 13.89 -13.26 -1.12
N PRO A 300 13.99 -12.50 -2.22
CA PRO A 300 12.91 -12.40 -3.20
C PRO A 300 12.44 -13.77 -3.73
N ALA A 301 13.34 -14.75 -3.82
CA ALA A 301 12.99 -16.12 -4.21
C ALA A 301 12.02 -16.81 -3.23
N HIS A 302 12.16 -16.56 -1.91
CA HIS A 302 11.24 -17.11 -0.91
C HIS A 302 9.82 -16.55 -1.08
N TYR A 303 9.71 -15.24 -1.34
CA TYR A 303 8.43 -14.60 -1.64
C TYR A 303 7.85 -15.12 -2.96
N ALA A 304 8.65 -15.21 -4.02
CA ALA A 304 8.18 -15.81 -5.28
C ALA A 304 7.70 -17.25 -5.08
N ALA A 305 8.39 -18.05 -4.27
CA ALA A 305 7.99 -19.42 -3.98
C ALA A 305 6.65 -19.52 -3.24
N GLN A 306 6.26 -18.47 -2.51
CA GLN A 306 4.96 -18.38 -1.88
C GLN A 306 3.85 -17.98 -2.88
N PHE A 307 4.13 -17.08 -3.82
CA PHE A 307 3.08 -16.40 -4.60
C PHE A 307 3.06 -16.66 -6.11
N SER A 308 4.20 -16.91 -6.78
CA SER A 308 4.24 -17.09 -8.25
C SER A 308 5.41 -17.96 -8.72
N VAL A 309 5.06 -19.01 -9.47
CA VAL A 309 6.03 -19.91 -10.12
C VAL A 309 6.79 -19.21 -11.25
N GLU A 310 6.16 -18.31 -11.99
CA GLU A 310 6.79 -17.53 -13.06
C GLU A 310 7.87 -16.60 -12.51
N CYS A 311 7.57 -15.86 -11.42
CA CYS A 311 8.57 -15.03 -10.76
C CYS A 311 9.76 -15.87 -10.27
N LEU A 312 9.48 -17.05 -9.69
CA LEU A 312 10.52 -17.93 -9.18
C LEU A 312 11.43 -18.46 -10.29
N LYS A 313 10.85 -18.87 -11.43
CA LYS A 313 11.58 -19.28 -12.64
C LYS A 313 12.54 -18.19 -13.09
N ILE A 314 12.04 -16.95 -13.25
CA ILE A 314 12.84 -15.81 -13.70
C ILE A 314 13.98 -15.52 -12.72
N ILE A 315 13.70 -15.52 -11.42
CA ILE A 315 14.73 -15.26 -10.40
C ILE A 315 15.83 -16.32 -10.46
N PHE A 316 15.50 -17.59 -10.68
CA PHE A 316 16.49 -18.65 -10.78
C PHE A 316 17.21 -18.74 -12.14
N GLU A 317 16.57 -18.33 -13.24
CA GLU A 317 17.22 -18.29 -14.57
C GLU A 317 18.31 -17.23 -14.63
N GLU A 318 18.06 -16.05 -14.07
CA GLU A 318 18.98 -14.91 -14.09
C GLU A 318 20.07 -15.00 -13.01
N SER A 319 19.99 -15.97 -12.11
CA SER A 319 20.87 -16.05 -10.94
C SER A 319 21.68 -17.32 -10.89
N LYS A 320 23.01 -17.19 -10.88
CA LYS A 320 23.95 -18.27 -10.51
C LYS A 320 23.89 -18.56 -9.00
N ILE A 321 22.72 -18.51 -8.37
CA ILE A 321 22.57 -18.59 -6.91
C ILE A 321 22.24 -20.01 -6.48
N THR A 322 23.04 -20.49 -5.53
CA THR A 322 22.74 -21.61 -4.64
C THR A 322 21.65 -21.18 -3.66
N GLU A 323 20.54 -21.91 -3.58
CA GLU A 323 19.42 -21.61 -2.67
C GLU A 323 19.91 -21.27 -1.26
N VAL A 324 19.57 -20.06 -0.80
CA VAL A 324 19.90 -19.58 0.54
C VAL A 324 18.69 -19.80 1.43
N ASN A 325 18.86 -20.31 2.64
CA ASN A 325 17.75 -20.49 3.58
C ASN A 325 17.45 -19.22 4.39
N ASP A 326 16.21 -19.05 4.82
CA ASP A 326 15.80 -17.96 5.71
C ASP A 326 16.41 -18.07 7.13
N ASN A 327 16.06 -17.14 8.03
CA ASN A 327 16.59 -17.18 9.40
C ASN A 327 16.08 -18.38 10.19
N GLU A 328 15.02 -19.08 9.78
CA GLU A 328 14.56 -20.35 10.39
C GLU A 328 15.16 -21.57 9.68
N ASN A 329 16.16 -21.37 8.82
CA ASN A 329 16.76 -22.40 7.98
C ASN A 329 15.74 -23.08 7.04
N ARG A 330 14.65 -22.38 6.68
CA ARG A 330 13.65 -22.86 5.73
C ARG A 330 14.07 -22.49 4.31
N SER A 331 13.87 -23.42 3.38
CA SER A 331 14.12 -23.23 1.95
C SER A 331 12.90 -22.69 1.21
N CYS A 332 13.07 -22.29 -0.06
CA CYS A 332 11.97 -21.90 -0.94
C CYS A 332 10.88 -22.98 -1.04
N LEU A 333 11.28 -24.27 -1.07
CA LEU A 333 10.34 -25.39 -1.05
C LEU A 333 9.47 -25.39 0.22
N MET A 334 10.05 -25.13 1.39
CA MET A 334 9.30 -25.09 2.64
C MET A 334 8.30 -23.92 2.67
N TRP A 335 8.66 -22.77 2.08
CA TRP A 335 7.77 -21.62 1.93
C TRP A 335 6.59 -21.91 0.98
N ALA A 336 6.86 -22.57 -0.15
CA ALA A 336 5.83 -23.02 -1.08
C ALA A 336 4.86 -24.02 -0.44
N VAL A 337 5.37 -24.93 0.38
CA VAL A 337 4.55 -25.90 1.14
C VAL A 337 3.69 -25.21 2.19
N CYS A 338 4.26 -24.27 2.96
CA CYS A 338 3.50 -23.54 3.97
C CYS A 338 2.36 -22.71 3.37
N SER A 339 2.52 -22.24 2.13
CA SER A 339 1.50 -21.49 1.40
C SER A 339 0.55 -22.33 0.56
N GLY A 340 0.87 -23.61 0.33
CA GLY A 340 0.08 -24.51 -0.50
C GLY A 340 0.21 -24.27 -2.00
N ASN A 341 1.32 -23.67 -2.46
CA ASN A 341 1.55 -23.35 -3.87
C ASN A 341 2.08 -24.57 -4.64
N ILE A 342 1.16 -25.37 -5.18
CA ILE A 342 1.46 -26.65 -5.85
C ILE A 342 2.34 -26.45 -7.09
N ASP A 343 2.11 -25.40 -7.86
CA ASP A 343 2.85 -25.16 -9.11
C ASP A 343 4.34 -24.91 -8.83
N VAL A 344 4.62 -24.12 -7.79
CA VAL A 344 5.98 -23.92 -7.30
C VAL A 344 6.58 -25.23 -6.75
N ILE A 345 5.82 -25.99 -5.97
CA ILE A 345 6.30 -27.27 -5.40
C ILE A 345 6.69 -28.23 -6.53
N ASN A 346 5.84 -28.40 -7.54
CA ASN A 346 6.10 -29.26 -8.68
C ASN A 346 7.33 -28.79 -9.47
N TYR A 347 7.43 -27.48 -9.72
CA TYR A 347 8.57 -26.90 -10.41
C TYR A 347 9.90 -27.12 -9.66
N LEU A 348 9.91 -26.90 -8.34
CA LEU A 348 11.08 -27.14 -7.50
C LEU A 348 11.43 -28.64 -7.49
N ILE A 349 10.48 -29.54 -7.24
CA ILE A 349 10.75 -30.99 -7.18
C ILE A 349 11.37 -31.54 -8.46
N GLN A 350 10.99 -30.99 -9.63
CA GLN A 350 11.49 -31.41 -10.94
C GLN A 350 12.91 -30.91 -11.25
N ARG A 351 13.41 -29.88 -10.55
CA ARG A 351 14.79 -29.39 -10.73
C ARG A 351 15.78 -30.31 -10.02
N GLU A 352 16.74 -30.85 -10.78
CA GLU A 352 17.81 -31.75 -10.30
C GLU A 352 18.69 -31.09 -9.21
N ASP A 353 18.83 -29.76 -9.26
CA ASP A 353 19.62 -28.95 -8.31
C ASP A 353 18.89 -28.58 -7.01
N THR A 354 17.68 -29.09 -6.75
CA THR A 354 16.96 -28.68 -5.53
C THR A 354 17.65 -29.14 -4.25
N PRO A 355 17.77 -28.26 -3.24
CA PRO A 355 18.48 -28.56 -2.02
C PRO A 355 17.68 -29.60 -1.27
N LYS A 356 18.21 -30.83 -1.30
CA LYS A 356 18.00 -31.89 -0.33
C LYS A 356 16.54 -31.92 0.13
N ARG A 357 15.68 -32.72 -0.49
CA ARG A 357 14.30 -32.98 -0.01
C ARG A 357 14.23 -33.38 1.49
N ALA A 358 15.37 -33.80 2.05
CA ALA A 358 15.61 -34.07 3.47
C ALA A 358 16.14 -32.87 4.29
N ALA A 359 16.22 -31.66 3.72
CA ALA A 359 16.64 -30.43 4.38
C ALA A 359 15.69 -30.15 5.53
N ARG A 360 16.26 -29.61 6.60
CA ARG A 360 15.57 -29.41 7.86
C ARG A 360 15.63 -27.95 8.25
N ASP A 361 14.50 -27.42 8.70
CA ASP A 361 14.46 -26.12 9.35
C ASP A 361 15.20 -26.18 10.72
N LYS A 362 15.29 -25.05 11.42
CA LYS A 362 15.86 -24.97 12.77
C LYS A 362 15.16 -25.87 13.79
N HIS A 363 13.92 -26.26 13.52
CA HIS A 363 13.14 -27.16 14.36
C HIS A 363 13.37 -28.64 14.02
N GLY A 364 14.08 -28.95 12.93
CA GLY A 364 14.35 -30.30 12.47
C GLY A 364 13.30 -30.83 11.49
N TYR A 365 12.30 -30.03 11.10
CA TYR A 365 11.23 -30.44 10.20
C TYR A 365 11.64 -30.35 8.74
N THR A 366 11.25 -31.36 7.96
CA THR A 366 11.36 -31.34 6.49
C THR A 366 10.12 -30.72 5.86
N ALA A 367 10.18 -30.40 4.56
CA ALA A 367 9.02 -29.92 3.81
C ALA A 367 7.79 -30.84 3.95
N LEU A 368 7.99 -32.17 4.00
CA LEU A 368 6.90 -33.14 4.19
C LEU A 368 6.28 -33.08 5.60
N HIS A 369 7.08 -32.81 6.64
CA HIS A 369 6.53 -32.57 7.98
C HIS A 369 5.65 -31.32 8.00
N LEU A 370 6.12 -30.24 7.37
CA LEU A 370 5.37 -29.00 7.28
C LEU A 370 4.07 -29.18 6.47
N ALA A 371 4.10 -29.92 5.35
CA ALA A 371 2.91 -30.23 4.55
C ALA A 371 1.86 -31.00 5.37
N ALA A 372 2.29 -32.00 6.14
CA ALA A 372 1.42 -32.77 7.02
C ALA A 372 0.80 -31.91 8.13
N MET A 373 1.55 -30.95 8.68
CA MET A 373 1.05 -30.01 9.69
C MET A 373 0.07 -28.99 9.11
N VAL A 374 0.42 -28.37 7.98
CA VAL A 374 -0.40 -27.33 7.31
C VAL A 374 -1.68 -27.92 6.74
N GLY A 375 -1.64 -29.18 6.25
CA GLY A 375 -2.81 -29.92 5.77
C GLY A 375 -3.87 -30.26 6.82
N ASN A 376 -3.57 -30.05 8.10
CA ASN A 376 -4.50 -30.20 9.22
C ASN A 376 -5.18 -28.88 9.63
N GLU A 377 -4.75 -27.73 9.10
CA GLU A 377 -5.41 -26.45 9.34
C GLU A 377 -6.72 -26.36 8.54
N LYS A 378 -7.84 -26.52 9.27
CA LYS A 378 -9.25 -26.39 8.88
C LYS A 378 -9.51 -25.99 7.42
N ILE A 379 -10.00 -26.96 6.65
CA ILE A 379 -10.95 -26.79 5.55
C ILE A 379 -12.21 -26.14 6.15
N GLY A 380 -12.29 -24.82 6.18
CA GLY A 380 -13.39 -24.11 6.86
C GLY A 380 -13.69 -22.75 6.23
N ARG A 381 -14.54 -22.75 5.20
CA ARG A 381 -15.22 -21.54 4.72
C ARG A 381 -16.45 -21.28 5.59
N THR A 382 -16.62 -20.06 6.10
CA THR A 382 -17.94 -19.56 6.50
C THR A 382 -18.64 -18.93 5.30
N PRO A 383 -19.99 -18.96 5.21
CA PRO A 383 -20.77 -18.27 4.18
C PRO A 383 -20.47 -16.75 4.07
N ILE A 384 -20.01 -16.14 5.16
CA ILE A 384 -19.50 -14.75 5.22
C ILE A 384 -18.34 -14.50 4.25
N PHE A 385 -17.46 -15.49 4.05
CA PHE A 385 -16.34 -15.36 3.12
C PHE A 385 -16.80 -15.21 1.66
N TRP A 386 -17.90 -15.87 1.28
CA TRP A 386 -18.51 -15.72 -0.04
C TRP A 386 -19.26 -14.39 -0.19
N ALA A 387 -19.90 -13.89 0.87
CA ALA A 387 -20.54 -12.58 0.87
C ALA A 387 -19.52 -11.43 0.70
N CYS A 388 -18.32 -11.56 1.28
CA CYS A 388 -17.23 -10.57 1.14
C CYS A 388 -16.62 -10.54 -0.27
N MET A 389 -16.66 -11.65 -1.02
CA MET A 389 -16.12 -11.75 -2.38
C MET A 389 -17.12 -11.27 -3.46
N GLY A 390 -18.40 -11.06 -3.10
CA GLY A 390 -19.48 -10.70 -4.01
C GLY A 390 -20.26 -9.47 -3.56
N GLY A 391 -19.58 -8.33 -3.41
CA GLY A 391 -20.09 -6.95 -3.26
C GLY A 391 -21.61 -6.69 -3.07
N GLN A 392 -22.24 -7.23 -2.02
CA GLN A 392 -23.57 -6.82 -1.58
C GLN A 392 -23.55 -6.43 -0.10
N SER A 393 -23.52 -5.12 0.15
CA SER A 393 -23.41 -4.51 1.48
C SER A 393 -24.67 -4.69 2.35
N HIS A 394 -25.83 -4.96 1.75
CA HIS A 394 -27.11 -5.04 2.46
C HIS A 394 -27.24 -6.35 3.28
N THR A 395 -26.76 -7.47 2.76
CA THR A 395 -26.79 -8.79 3.41
C THR A 395 -25.83 -8.87 4.61
N LEU A 396 -24.73 -8.12 4.56
CA LEU A 396 -23.74 -8.00 5.63
C LEU A 396 -24.33 -7.32 6.88
N HIS A 397 -25.20 -6.33 6.68
CA HIS A 397 -25.79 -5.57 7.79
C HIS A 397 -26.84 -6.37 8.56
N CYS A 398 -27.60 -7.25 7.87
CA CYS A 398 -28.58 -8.13 8.51
C CYS A 398 -27.91 -9.26 9.32
N MET A 399 -26.77 -9.81 8.88
CA MET A 399 -26.11 -10.94 9.55
C MET A 399 -25.26 -10.56 10.78
N ILE A 400 -24.73 -9.33 10.83
CA ILE A 400 -23.90 -8.85 11.96
C ILE A 400 -24.74 -8.60 13.22
N LYS A 401 -26.06 -8.44 13.10
CA LYS A 401 -26.94 -8.13 14.23
C LYS A 401 -27.31 -9.35 15.09
N ASP A 402 -27.22 -10.56 14.53
CA ASP A 402 -27.72 -11.79 15.17
C ASP A 402 -26.62 -12.72 15.74
N LEU A 403 -25.34 -12.49 15.42
CA LEU A 403 -24.25 -13.37 15.83
C LEU A 403 -23.15 -12.58 16.54
N SER A 404 -23.27 -12.52 17.87
CA SER A 404 -22.23 -12.03 18.77
C SER A 404 -21.02 -12.98 18.76
N PHE A 405 -20.00 -12.68 17.96
CA PHE A 405 -18.71 -13.39 18.00
C PHE A 405 -17.54 -12.40 17.96
N GLU A 406 -16.69 -12.44 18.99
CA GLU A 406 -15.45 -11.66 19.08
C GLU A 406 -14.30 -12.38 18.33
N TRP A 407 -13.57 -11.62 17.52
CA TRP A 407 -12.30 -12.06 16.94
C TRP A 407 -11.15 -11.84 17.93
N ARG A 408 -10.38 -12.90 18.22
CA ARG A 408 -9.00 -12.77 18.70
C ARG A 408 -8.05 -13.27 17.63
N THR A 409 -7.44 -12.34 16.90
CA THR A 409 -6.39 -12.59 15.92
C THR A 409 -5.04 -12.73 16.63
N SER A 410 -4.37 -13.87 16.48
CA SER A 410 -2.94 -14.00 16.73
C SER A 410 -2.15 -13.61 15.46
N GLY A 411 -1.64 -12.37 15.43
CA GLY A 411 -0.56 -11.89 14.54
C GLY A 411 -0.98 -11.33 13.17
N PRO A 412 -0.22 -10.36 12.58
CA PRO A 412 -0.67 -9.57 11.42
C PRO A 412 -0.47 -10.22 10.04
N ASN A 413 0.04 -11.45 9.94
CA ASN A 413 0.48 -12.03 8.65
C ASN A 413 -0.42 -13.16 8.11
N SER A 414 -1.65 -13.32 8.59
CA SER A 414 -2.62 -14.26 8.00
C SER A 414 -3.55 -13.54 7.01
N ARG A 415 -3.03 -13.20 5.82
CA ARG A 415 -3.89 -12.83 4.68
C ARG A 415 -4.42 -14.09 3.98
N PRO A 416 -5.67 -14.10 3.51
CA PRO A 416 -6.37 -15.32 3.13
C PRO A 416 -6.12 -15.64 1.65
N ALA A 417 -5.23 -16.59 1.38
CA ALA A 417 -5.13 -17.26 0.10
C ALA A 417 -4.76 -18.74 0.31
N CYS A 418 -5.29 -19.61 -0.55
CA CYS A 418 -4.89 -21.02 -0.72
C CYS A 418 -5.39 -22.04 0.34
N LEU A 419 -6.72 -22.21 0.42
CA LEU A 419 -7.35 -23.36 1.10
C LEU A 419 -7.46 -24.62 0.23
N VAL A 420 -7.08 -24.57 -1.06
CA VAL A 420 -7.34 -25.67 -2.02
C VAL A 420 -6.15 -26.64 -2.16
N GLY A 421 -4.92 -26.27 -1.82
CA GLY A 421 -3.73 -27.07 -2.21
C GLY A 421 -3.11 -28.01 -1.15
N LYS A 422 -3.71 -28.17 0.02
CA LYS A 422 -2.96 -28.70 1.19
C LYS A 422 -2.73 -30.23 1.19
N PHE A 423 -3.63 -31.03 0.62
CA PHE A 423 -3.41 -32.48 0.43
C PHE A 423 -2.49 -32.75 -0.78
N ASP A 424 -2.67 -32.00 -1.86
CA ASP A 424 -1.88 -32.12 -3.09
C ASP A 424 -0.40 -31.78 -2.86
N CYS A 425 -0.09 -30.92 -1.88
CA CYS A 425 1.28 -30.70 -1.43
C CYS A 425 1.93 -32.01 -0.93
N VAL A 426 1.22 -32.78 -0.10
CA VAL A 426 1.71 -34.07 0.41
C VAL A 426 1.93 -35.05 -0.73
N LEU A 427 0.96 -35.15 -1.66
CA LEU A 427 1.07 -36.01 -2.84
C LEU A 427 2.27 -35.63 -3.72
N SER A 428 2.43 -34.33 -4.00
CA SER A 428 3.50 -33.82 -4.86
C SER A 428 4.87 -34.09 -4.24
N LEU A 429 5.02 -33.86 -2.93
CA LEU A 429 6.24 -34.15 -2.19
C LEU A 429 6.58 -35.65 -2.17
N LEU A 430 5.58 -36.53 -2.01
CA LEU A 430 5.77 -38.00 -2.01
C LEU A 430 6.13 -38.52 -3.41
N LYS A 431 5.44 -38.07 -4.46
CA LYS A 431 5.81 -38.35 -5.86
C LYS A 431 7.22 -37.86 -6.16
N GLY A 432 7.59 -36.73 -5.57
CA GLY A 432 8.94 -36.20 -5.54
C GLY A 432 9.90 -36.95 -4.62
N GLY A 433 9.64 -38.17 -4.15
CA GLY A 433 10.59 -38.95 -3.34
C GLY A 433 10.99 -38.32 -1.99
N SER A 434 10.13 -37.50 -1.38
CA SER A 434 10.37 -37.00 -0.02
C SER A 434 10.33 -38.14 1.00
N GLY A 435 11.25 -38.14 1.96
CA GLY A 435 11.38 -39.21 2.95
C GLY A 435 10.18 -39.31 3.90
N ILE A 436 9.28 -40.27 3.66
CA ILE A 436 8.08 -40.51 4.47
C ILE A 436 8.38 -40.92 5.92
N ASN A 437 9.53 -41.54 6.16
CA ASN A 437 9.99 -41.97 7.49
C ASN A 437 11.07 -41.04 8.07
N ALA A 438 11.25 -39.84 7.51
CA ALA A 438 12.21 -38.90 8.04
C ALA A 438 11.82 -38.48 9.47
N PHE A 439 12.74 -38.56 10.43
CA PHE A 439 12.49 -38.10 11.79
C PHE A 439 12.74 -36.59 11.92
N GLY A 440 11.70 -35.82 12.20
CA GLY A 440 11.75 -34.40 12.53
C GLY A 440 11.95 -34.11 14.02
N ARG A 441 11.43 -32.97 14.49
CA ARG A 441 11.53 -32.57 15.91
C ARG A 441 10.97 -33.64 16.84
N LEU A 442 11.63 -33.87 17.98
CA LEU A 442 11.23 -34.87 18.98
C LEU A 442 11.17 -36.31 18.45
N GLY A 443 11.78 -36.60 17.30
CA GLY A 443 11.71 -37.93 16.68
C GLY A 443 10.35 -38.25 16.06
N ARG A 444 9.55 -37.22 15.74
CA ARG A 444 8.27 -37.39 15.04
C ARG A 444 8.48 -37.59 13.56
N THR A 445 7.71 -38.48 12.94
CA THR A 445 7.59 -38.64 11.49
C THR A 445 6.55 -37.67 10.92
N PRO A 446 6.49 -37.47 9.58
CA PRO A 446 5.38 -36.77 8.95
C PRO A 446 4.00 -37.33 9.31
N LEU A 447 3.89 -38.66 9.50
CA LEU A 447 2.66 -39.30 9.96
C LEU A 447 2.32 -38.89 11.41
N ASP A 448 3.31 -38.81 12.30
CA ASP A 448 3.08 -38.34 13.69
C ASP A 448 2.64 -36.86 13.72
N CYS A 449 3.19 -36.04 12.83
CA CYS A 449 2.76 -34.67 12.63
C CYS A 449 1.31 -34.57 12.08
N ALA A 450 0.91 -35.51 11.22
CA ALA A 450 -0.46 -35.61 10.72
C ALA A 450 -1.46 -36.08 11.79
N LEU A 451 -1.06 -37.04 12.64
CA LEU A 451 -1.88 -37.62 13.70
C LEU A 451 -2.08 -36.68 14.89
N LEU A 452 -1.04 -35.92 15.25
CA LEU A 452 -1.04 -35.00 16.39
C LEU A 452 -0.62 -33.58 15.93
N PRO A 453 -1.48 -32.89 15.14
CA PRO A 453 -1.19 -31.54 14.69
C PRO A 453 -1.06 -30.57 15.87
N THR A 454 -0.20 -29.57 15.69
CA THR A 454 -0.08 -28.44 16.62
C THR A 454 -1.24 -27.46 16.49
N GLN A 455 -1.96 -27.46 15.36
CA GLN A 455 -3.09 -26.57 15.05
C GLN A 455 -4.16 -27.35 14.27
N GLY A 456 -5.43 -27.25 14.67
CA GLY A 456 -6.57 -27.89 13.99
C GLY A 456 -6.76 -29.39 14.29
N PRO A 457 -7.86 -29.99 13.82
CA PRO A 457 -8.11 -31.42 13.96
C PRO A 457 -7.28 -32.24 12.94
N PRO A 458 -6.93 -33.50 13.26
CA PRO A 458 -6.20 -34.39 12.34
C PRO A 458 -6.99 -34.67 11.05
N ASN A 459 -6.34 -34.51 9.90
CA ASN A 459 -6.92 -34.78 8.58
C ASN A 459 -6.82 -36.27 8.23
N LYS A 460 -7.97 -36.95 8.26
CA LYS A 460 -8.05 -38.39 8.03
C LYS A 460 -7.52 -38.81 6.65
N ILE A 461 -7.70 -37.99 5.61
CA ILE A 461 -7.25 -38.31 4.25
C ILE A 461 -5.72 -38.32 4.17
N ILE A 462 -5.06 -37.31 4.77
CA ILE A 462 -3.60 -37.25 4.85
C ILE A 462 -3.06 -38.44 5.66
N ILE A 463 -3.70 -38.76 6.79
CA ILE A 463 -3.30 -39.86 7.66
C ILE A 463 -3.42 -41.20 6.94
N ASP A 464 -4.55 -41.47 6.30
CA ASP A 464 -4.80 -42.74 5.62
C ASP A 464 -3.84 -42.92 4.45
N HIS A 465 -3.52 -41.85 3.71
CA HIS A 465 -2.55 -41.89 2.61
C HIS A 465 -1.09 -42.06 3.09
N LEU A 466 -0.67 -41.33 4.14
CA LEU A 466 0.66 -41.52 4.72
C LEU A 466 0.82 -42.93 5.31
N LYS A 467 -0.23 -43.53 5.85
CA LYS A 467 -0.24 -44.93 6.32
C LYS A 467 -0.13 -45.93 5.17
N SER A 468 -0.80 -45.70 4.04
CA SER A 468 -0.73 -46.61 2.90
C SER A 468 0.65 -46.59 2.22
N GLU A 469 1.32 -45.43 2.22
CA GLU A 469 2.64 -45.24 1.60
C GLU A 469 3.81 -45.56 2.54
N SER A 470 3.60 -45.56 3.87
CA SER A 470 4.65 -45.90 4.82
C SER A 470 4.93 -47.41 4.79
N ALA A 471 6.09 -47.81 4.26
CA ALA A 471 6.55 -49.21 4.23
C ALA A 471 6.76 -49.84 5.63
N LEU A 472 6.58 -49.09 6.72
CA LEU A 472 6.59 -49.64 8.07
C LEU A 472 5.25 -50.30 8.32
N THR A 473 5.23 -51.63 8.28
CA THR A 473 4.10 -52.40 8.76
C THR A 473 3.73 -51.93 10.17
N TYR A 474 2.43 -51.96 10.52
CA TYR A 474 1.92 -51.68 11.88
C TYR A 474 2.76 -52.35 12.99
N TYR A 475 3.39 -53.49 12.66
CA TYR A 475 4.29 -54.26 13.51
C TYR A 475 5.59 -53.51 13.89
N GLU A 476 6.19 -52.76 12.97
CA GLU A 476 7.45 -52.04 13.20
C GLU A 476 7.23 -50.70 13.92
N LEU A 477 6.11 -50.02 13.64
CA LEU A 477 5.65 -48.85 14.41
C LEU A 477 5.37 -49.19 15.88
N LYS A 478 4.78 -50.37 16.14
CA LYS A 478 4.59 -50.90 17.50
C LYS A 478 5.93 -51.12 18.22
N ASN A 479 6.95 -51.62 17.51
CA ASN A 479 8.28 -51.84 18.07
C ASN A 479 9.03 -50.52 18.35
N ALA A 480 8.95 -49.53 17.45
CA ALA A 480 9.53 -48.20 17.66
C ALA A 480 8.86 -47.46 18.83
N ALA A 481 7.52 -47.53 18.94
CA ALA A 481 6.77 -46.98 20.06
C ALA A 481 7.14 -47.67 21.39
N ALA A 482 7.33 -49.00 21.38
CA ALA A 482 7.77 -49.76 22.56
C ALA A 482 9.18 -49.37 23.03
N ILE A 483 10.11 -49.11 22.09
CA ILE A 483 11.48 -48.66 22.39
C ILE A 483 11.48 -47.24 22.98
N LEU A 484 10.66 -46.34 22.45
CA LEU A 484 10.47 -44.98 22.98
C LEU A 484 9.81 -45.00 24.36
N PHE A 485 8.82 -45.86 24.58
CA PHE A 485 8.18 -46.05 25.89
C PHE A 485 9.17 -46.60 26.93
N GLN A 486 10.01 -47.58 26.56
CA GLN A 486 11.06 -48.11 27.43
C GLN A 486 12.12 -47.06 27.79
N ARG A 487 12.53 -46.20 26.84
CA ARG A 487 13.47 -45.11 27.09
C ARG A 487 12.89 -44.02 28.01
N CYS A 488 11.63 -43.65 27.81
CA CYS A 488 10.91 -42.72 28.68
C CYS A 488 10.66 -43.28 30.09
N TRP A 489 10.37 -44.58 30.20
CA TRP A 489 10.19 -45.26 31.48
C TRP A 489 11.52 -45.40 32.25
N ARG A 490 12.62 -45.73 31.57
CA ARG A 490 13.97 -45.73 32.16
C ARG A 490 14.39 -44.33 32.63
N ARG A 491 14.10 -43.27 31.86
CA ARG A 491 14.33 -41.88 32.29
C ARG A 491 13.50 -41.50 33.53
N ARG A 492 12.23 -41.92 33.62
CA ARG A 492 11.39 -41.68 34.82
C ARG A 492 11.89 -42.43 36.06
N LYS A 493 12.40 -43.66 35.91
CA LYS A 493 13.06 -44.38 37.02
C LYS A 493 14.36 -43.70 37.45
N LEU A 494 15.19 -43.25 36.50
CA LEU A 494 16.43 -42.53 36.80
C LEU A 494 16.17 -41.21 37.53
N ILE A 495 15.15 -40.44 37.10
CA ILE A 495 14.75 -39.18 37.76
C ILE A 495 14.18 -39.42 39.17
N ARG A 496 13.51 -40.56 39.42
CA ARG A 496 13.07 -40.94 40.77
C ARG A 496 14.21 -41.45 41.65
N ALA A 497 15.19 -42.14 41.08
CA ALA A 497 16.36 -42.63 41.81
C ALA A 497 17.37 -41.52 42.17
N ILE A 498 17.37 -40.40 41.43
CA ILE A 498 18.16 -39.20 41.75
C ILE A 498 17.44 -38.30 42.79
N ARG A 499 16.15 -38.53 43.04
CA ARG A 499 15.33 -37.77 44.02
C ARG A 499 15.18 -38.43 45.39
N HIS A 500 15.61 -39.68 45.53
CA HIS A 500 15.82 -40.36 46.82
C HIS A 500 17.32 -40.32 47.12
#